data_AF-A0A3S3P2A6-F1
#
_entry.id   AF-A0A3S3P2A6-F1
#
_cell.length_a   1.000
_cell.length_b   1.000
_cell.length_c   1.000
_cell.angle_alpha   90.00
_cell.angle_beta   90.00
_cell.angle_gamma   90.00
#
_symmetry.space_group_name_H-M   'P 1'
#
loop_
_entity.id
_entity.type
_entity.pdbx_description
1 polymer ?
#
loop_
_entity_poly.entity_id
_entity_poly.type
_entity_poly.pdbx_seq_one_letter_code
_entity_poly.pdbx_strand_id
1 'polypeptide(L)'
;MAIIIAQLDLVGVCRLSITDLVIILWIRGIGNFLGTIMSGWVFKTCEKIFTFGTLIIILGIAQAYIAKVATFDSLKICLLVAGLCCGIMEPEKYVFLSKIWKEKNNSLIKAMPICQYLASAVTALAFIPFLSNTEIEDQFSVSKNASSCFDYTSESKIEIPFLVQGGIAIWVGILSILFQTWLKLKERRKMSRKTNAKVKQVKSEEESALHEVKDEDEDNFNRDSGDQVDEDTLKLFVTLANVILLIFANSSESLLWSGSVLLTFSLMAIPPSIFNFLKENVFVTSFIYLLYSSSLALGFICGLSVFISYYIRQTPMIFIYMTLSLSVPWLISAVCLACFELRKNRENKLYTSVFQFFNKTNN
;
A
#
# COMPACT_ATOMS: atom_id res chain seq x y z
N MET A 1 -2.61 -1.33 -11.96
CA MET A 1 -3.00 -1.70 -13.35
C MET A 1 -2.84 -0.52 -14.31
N ALA A 2 -3.32 0.67 -13.96
CA ALA A 2 -3.09 1.93 -14.69
C ALA A 2 -1.65 2.26 -15.11
N ILE A 3 -0.73 2.13 -14.14
CA ILE A 3 0.71 2.33 -14.36
C ILE A 3 1.24 1.32 -15.40
N ILE A 4 0.62 0.13 -15.52
CA ILE A 4 1.03 -0.90 -16.48
C ILE A 4 0.64 -0.46 -17.90
N ILE A 5 -0.50 0.20 -18.10
CA ILE A 5 -0.92 0.74 -19.41
C ILE A 5 0.01 1.87 -19.84
N ALA A 6 0.35 2.78 -18.93
CA ALA A 6 1.37 3.80 -19.17
C ALA A 6 2.75 3.18 -19.46
N GLN A 7 3.11 2.11 -18.75
CA GLN A 7 4.37 1.39 -19.00
C GLN A 7 4.35 0.59 -20.31
N LEU A 8 3.19 0.13 -20.78
CA LEU A 8 3.00 -0.53 -22.07
C LEU A 8 3.20 0.45 -23.23
N ASP A 9 2.67 1.67 -23.11
CA ASP A 9 2.89 2.69 -24.13
C ASP A 9 4.33 3.22 -24.11
N LEU A 10 4.95 3.34 -22.91
CA LEU A 10 6.40 3.61 -22.76
C LEU A 10 7.27 2.58 -23.49
N VAL A 11 6.82 1.31 -23.52
CA VAL A 11 7.48 0.23 -24.28
C VAL A 11 7.33 0.43 -25.79
N GLY A 12 6.18 0.94 -26.24
CA GLY A 12 5.99 1.41 -27.62
C GLY A 12 6.98 2.51 -27.99
N VAL A 13 7.12 3.53 -27.14
CA VAL A 13 8.07 4.66 -27.33
C VAL A 13 9.51 4.18 -27.40
N CYS A 14 9.90 3.32 -26.47
CA CYS A 14 11.27 2.80 -26.38
C CYS A 14 11.54 1.64 -27.35
N ARG A 15 10.58 1.25 -28.20
CA ARG A 15 10.66 0.09 -29.12
C ARG A 15 11.10 -1.20 -28.42
N LEU A 16 10.59 -1.42 -27.21
CA LEU A 16 10.96 -2.55 -26.37
C LEU A 16 10.11 -3.77 -26.70
N SER A 17 10.68 -4.96 -26.50
CA SER A 17 9.91 -6.20 -26.62
C SER A 17 8.97 -6.37 -25.41
N ILE A 18 7.93 -7.20 -25.55
CA ILE A 18 7.08 -7.56 -24.40
C ILE A 18 7.94 -8.17 -23.29
N THR A 19 8.95 -8.98 -23.63
CA THR A 19 9.90 -9.58 -22.67
C THR A 19 10.63 -8.51 -21.85
N ASP A 20 11.03 -7.41 -22.48
CA ASP A 20 11.72 -6.30 -21.82
C ASP A 20 10.81 -5.57 -20.82
N LEU A 21 9.53 -5.42 -21.15
CA LEU A 21 8.53 -4.91 -20.20
C LEU A 21 8.44 -5.77 -18.94
N VAL A 22 8.44 -7.10 -19.12
CA VAL A 22 8.42 -8.05 -18.00
C VAL A 22 9.64 -7.81 -17.12
N ILE A 23 10.83 -7.80 -17.72
CA ILE A 23 12.08 -7.61 -16.99
C ILE A 23 12.05 -6.30 -16.20
N ILE A 24 11.56 -5.22 -16.81
CA ILE A 24 11.39 -3.93 -16.14
C ILE A 24 10.45 -4.02 -14.92
N LEU A 25 9.28 -4.66 -15.08
CA LEU A 25 8.32 -4.82 -13.99
C LEU A 25 8.90 -5.65 -12.84
N TRP A 26 9.64 -6.71 -13.17
CA TRP A 26 10.36 -7.53 -12.21
C TRP A 26 11.42 -6.74 -11.45
N ILE A 27 12.24 -5.96 -12.15
CA ILE A 27 13.27 -5.11 -11.54
C ILE A 27 12.65 -4.13 -10.55
N ARG A 28 11.52 -3.49 -10.90
CA ARG A 28 10.78 -2.64 -9.98
C ARG A 28 10.26 -3.41 -8.76
N GLY A 29 9.73 -4.61 -8.97
CA GLY A 29 9.26 -5.49 -7.90
C GLY A 29 10.39 -5.88 -6.93
N ILE A 30 11.56 -6.27 -7.47
CA ILE A 30 12.77 -6.58 -6.70
C ILE A 30 13.20 -5.37 -5.88
N GLY A 31 13.22 -4.18 -6.50
CA GLY A 31 13.47 -2.93 -5.78
C GLY A 31 12.51 -2.74 -4.60
N ASN A 32 11.20 -2.95 -4.83
CA ASN A 32 10.18 -2.83 -3.79
C ASN A 32 10.39 -3.81 -2.63
N PHE A 33 10.73 -5.06 -2.95
CA PHE A 33 11.03 -6.07 -1.94
C PHE A 33 12.28 -5.73 -1.11
N LEU A 34 13.38 -5.37 -1.77
CA LEU A 34 14.60 -4.94 -1.09
C LEU A 34 14.36 -3.70 -0.23
N GLY A 35 13.64 -2.71 -0.76
CA GLY A 35 13.24 -1.52 -0.03
C GLY A 35 12.42 -1.84 1.21
N THR A 36 11.49 -2.79 1.10
CA THR A 36 10.70 -3.26 2.24
C THR A 36 11.63 -3.78 3.33
N ILE A 37 12.55 -4.68 3.01
CA ILE A 37 13.55 -5.22 3.97
C ILE A 37 14.37 -4.10 4.61
N MET A 38 14.80 -3.12 3.81
CA MET A 38 15.61 -1.99 4.29
C MET A 38 14.85 -1.02 5.19
N SER A 39 13.51 -0.96 5.10
CA SER A 39 12.68 0.02 5.83
C SER A 39 12.95 0.04 7.33
N GLY A 40 13.05 -1.13 7.96
CA GLY A 40 13.27 -1.25 9.40
C GLY A 40 14.60 -0.65 9.87
N TRP A 41 15.64 -0.72 9.04
CA TRP A 41 16.94 -0.11 9.34
C TRP A 41 16.91 1.40 9.13
N VAL A 42 16.38 1.85 7.98
CA VAL A 42 16.33 3.26 7.58
C VAL A 42 15.54 4.12 8.58
N PHE A 43 14.39 3.63 9.07
CA PHE A 43 13.56 4.37 10.03
C PHE A 43 14.01 4.24 11.49
N LYS A 44 14.99 3.37 11.77
CA LYS A 44 15.65 3.31 13.07
C LYS A 44 16.74 4.36 13.21
N THR A 45 17.43 4.69 12.12
CA THR A 45 18.55 5.64 12.11
C THR A 45 18.11 7.08 11.87
N CYS A 46 17.08 7.29 11.04
CA CYS A 46 16.66 8.62 10.61
C CYS A 46 15.27 9.01 11.13
N GLU A 47 15.02 10.32 11.20
CA GLU A 47 13.70 10.82 11.57
C GLU A 47 12.65 10.55 10.50
N LYS A 48 11.51 10.02 10.91
CA LYS A 48 10.51 9.45 10.00
C LYS A 48 10.03 10.40 8.91
N ILE A 49 9.53 11.58 9.28
CA ILE A 49 8.96 12.54 8.31
C ILE A 49 10.04 13.03 7.34
N PHE A 50 11.29 13.11 7.79
CA PHE A 50 12.39 13.65 6.98
C PHE A 50 12.75 12.64 5.90
N THR A 51 12.93 11.39 6.33
CA THR A 51 13.14 10.24 5.46
C THR A 51 12.01 10.08 4.45
N PHE A 52 10.74 10.24 4.87
CA PHE A 52 9.62 10.22 3.93
C PHE A 52 9.74 11.31 2.87
N GLY A 53 10.02 12.55 3.28
CA GLY A 53 10.19 13.67 2.36
C GLY A 53 11.34 13.45 1.37
N THR A 54 12.51 12.97 1.83
CA THR A 54 13.66 12.70 0.97
C THR A 54 13.41 11.55 0.00
N LEU A 55 12.79 10.46 0.45
CA LEU A 55 12.44 9.33 -0.43
C LEU A 55 11.42 9.73 -1.50
N ILE A 56 10.44 10.57 -1.16
CA ILE A 56 9.47 11.11 -2.13
C ILE A 56 10.17 11.99 -3.18
N ILE A 57 11.16 12.80 -2.79
CA ILE A 57 11.95 13.61 -3.73
C ILE A 57 12.75 12.70 -4.67
N ILE A 58 13.44 11.69 -4.14
CA ILE A 58 14.22 10.73 -4.95
C ILE A 58 13.29 9.99 -5.93
N LEU A 59 12.12 9.56 -5.46
CA LEU A 59 11.10 8.94 -6.30
C LEU A 59 10.62 9.88 -7.42
N GLY A 60 10.36 11.14 -7.10
CA GLY A 60 9.94 12.14 -8.08
C GLY A 60 11.01 12.46 -9.12
N ILE A 61 12.28 12.55 -8.72
CA ILE A 61 13.41 12.72 -9.64
C ILE A 61 13.53 11.50 -10.57
N ALA A 62 13.44 10.28 -10.03
CA ALA A 62 13.48 9.06 -10.84
C ALA A 62 12.33 9.02 -11.85
N GLN A 63 11.11 9.42 -11.45
CA GLN A 63 9.95 9.48 -12.35
C GLN A 63 10.08 10.56 -13.43
N ALA A 64 10.55 11.75 -13.09
CA ALA A 64 10.82 12.80 -14.06
C ALA A 64 11.95 12.42 -15.03
N TYR A 65 12.93 11.65 -14.57
CA TYR A 65 14.01 11.16 -15.42
C TYR A 65 13.50 10.09 -16.39
N ILE A 66 12.62 9.16 -15.97
CA ILE A 66 11.99 8.16 -16.84
C ILE A 66 11.37 8.80 -18.10
N ALA A 67 10.77 9.99 -17.96
CA ALA A 67 10.19 10.73 -19.08
C ALA A 67 11.20 11.13 -20.17
N LYS A 68 12.51 11.15 -19.86
CA LYS A 68 13.58 11.57 -20.79
C LYS A 68 14.52 10.44 -21.17
N VAL A 69 14.34 9.24 -20.61
CA VAL A 69 15.28 8.14 -20.84
C VAL A 69 15.04 7.50 -22.19
N ALA A 70 16.05 7.53 -23.04
CA ALA A 70 16.08 6.78 -24.30
C ALA A 70 16.71 5.37 -24.16
N THR A 71 17.49 5.11 -23.10
CA THR A 71 18.23 3.85 -22.95
C THR A 71 17.56 2.87 -21.98
N PHE A 72 17.41 1.62 -22.42
CA PHE A 72 16.77 0.56 -21.63
C PHE A 72 17.42 0.35 -20.25
N ASP A 73 18.74 0.43 -20.16
CA ASP A 73 19.44 0.21 -18.88
C ASP A 73 19.22 1.36 -17.88
N SER A 74 19.15 2.61 -18.36
CA SER A 74 18.81 3.74 -17.49
C SER A 74 17.39 3.62 -16.96
N LEU A 75 16.46 3.09 -17.77
CA LEU A 75 15.08 2.85 -17.39
C LEU A 75 14.98 1.80 -16.27
N LYS A 76 15.74 0.70 -16.37
CA LYS A 76 15.86 -0.32 -15.33
C LYS A 76 16.33 0.27 -14.01
N ILE A 77 17.39 1.07 -14.03
CA ILE A 77 17.96 1.69 -12.83
C ILE A 77 16.92 2.61 -12.18
N CYS A 78 16.25 3.46 -12.95
CA CYS A 78 15.24 4.37 -12.41
C CYS A 78 14.05 3.64 -11.80
N LEU A 79 13.62 2.53 -12.42
CA LEU A 79 12.52 1.73 -11.90
C LEU A 79 12.91 0.88 -10.70
N LEU A 80 14.16 0.43 -10.62
CA LEU A 80 14.72 -0.19 -9.42
C LEU A 80 14.72 0.80 -8.25
N VAL A 81 15.22 2.03 -8.47
CA VAL A 81 15.25 3.11 -7.47
C VAL A 81 13.83 3.47 -7.04
N ALA A 82 12.90 3.66 -7.99
CA ALA A 82 11.50 3.94 -7.68
C ALA A 82 10.86 2.82 -6.86
N GLY A 83 11.13 1.56 -7.23
CA GLY A 83 10.71 0.39 -6.47
C GLY A 83 11.24 0.43 -5.04
N LEU A 84 12.55 0.65 -4.87
CA LEU A 84 13.21 0.72 -3.57
C LEU A 84 12.64 1.81 -2.68
N CYS A 85 12.42 3.03 -3.20
CA CYS A 85 11.78 4.12 -2.46
C CYS A 85 10.36 3.75 -2.02
N CYS A 86 9.53 3.18 -2.91
CA CYS A 86 8.19 2.72 -2.55
C CYS A 86 8.25 1.65 -1.45
N GLY A 87 9.15 0.69 -1.58
CA GLY A 87 9.29 -0.41 -0.64
C GLY A 87 9.70 0.03 0.74
N ILE A 88 10.60 1.03 0.85
CA ILE A 88 10.97 1.60 2.16
C ILE A 88 9.76 2.29 2.80
N MET A 89 9.01 3.06 2.01
CA MET A 89 7.91 3.88 2.51
C MET A 89 6.67 3.06 2.89
N GLU A 90 6.32 2.05 2.09
CA GLU A 90 5.06 1.31 2.19
C GLU A 90 4.79 0.76 3.58
N PRO A 91 5.70 -0.02 4.22
CA PRO A 91 5.46 -0.50 5.56
C PRO A 91 5.32 0.67 6.56
N GLU A 92 6.23 1.63 6.50
CA GLU A 92 6.29 2.64 7.53
C GLU A 92 5.07 3.58 7.50
N LYS A 93 4.37 3.73 6.37
CA LYS A 93 3.13 4.52 6.30
C LYS A 93 2.08 4.02 7.28
N TYR A 94 1.88 2.72 7.38
CA TYR A 94 0.89 2.13 8.27
C TYR A 94 1.31 2.25 9.73
N VAL A 95 2.60 2.00 10.02
CA VAL A 95 3.16 2.20 11.36
C VAL A 95 3.03 3.66 11.80
N PHE A 96 3.37 4.60 10.92
CA PHE A 96 3.28 6.03 11.18
C PHE A 96 1.84 6.48 11.40
N LEU A 97 0.90 6.07 10.54
CA LEU A 97 -0.51 6.39 10.67
C LEU A 97 -1.10 5.83 11.98
N SER A 98 -0.74 4.60 12.34
CA SER A 98 -1.19 3.98 13.58
C SER A 98 -0.75 4.74 14.84
N LYS A 99 0.44 5.38 14.80
CA LYS A 99 0.98 6.18 15.89
C LYS A 99 0.30 7.55 16.01
N ILE A 100 -0.05 8.18 14.89
CA ILE A 100 -0.73 9.48 14.90
C ILE A 100 -2.15 9.34 15.43
N TRP A 101 -2.88 8.30 14.98
CA TRP A 101 -4.32 8.19 15.20
C TRP A 101 -4.73 7.21 16.30
N LYS A 102 -3.78 6.75 17.14
CA LYS A 102 -3.92 5.86 18.32
C LYS A 102 -5.22 5.02 18.40
N GLU A 103 -6.35 5.63 18.78
CA GLU A 103 -7.63 4.97 19.06
C GLU A 103 -8.56 4.81 17.84
N LYS A 104 -8.49 5.67 16.81
CA LYS A 104 -9.33 5.60 15.59
C LYS A 104 -8.58 5.04 14.37
N ASN A 105 -7.46 4.35 14.59
CA ASN A 105 -6.58 3.95 13.49
C ASN A 105 -7.14 2.78 12.64
N ASN A 106 -8.01 1.92 13.19
CA ASN A 106 -8.49 0.74 12.49
C ASN A 106 -9.19 1.08 11.18
N SER A 107 -10.16 2.00 11.18
CA SER A 107 -10.89 2.42 9.97
C SER A 107 -9.99 3.14 8.97
N LEU A 108 -9.05 3.97 9.43
CA LEU A 108 -8.13 4.71 8.57
C LEU A 108 -7.12 3.78 7.88
N ILE A 109 -6.64 2.76 8.59
CA ILE A 109 -5.75 1.73 8.03
C ILE A 109 -6.47 0.92 6.94
N LYS A 110 -7.76 0.61 7.13
CA LYS A 110 -8.60 -0.03 6.10
C LYS A 110 -8.83 0.87 4.88
N ALA A 111 -8.99 2.18 5.08
CA ALA A 111 -9.22 3.14 3.99
C ALA A 111 -7.97 3.42 3.14
N MET A 112 -6.76 3.26 3.69
CA MET A 112 -5.51 3.58 3.00
C MET A 112 -5.32 2.86 1.65
N PRO A 113 -5.45 1.52 1.58
CA PRO A 113 -5.42 0.82 0.29
C PRO A 113 -6.51 1.35 -0.64
N ILE A 114 -7.73 1.56 -0.16
CA ILE A 114 -8.83 2.10 -0.99
C ILE A 114 -8.42 3.38 -1.70
N CYS A 115 -7.85 4.34 -0.97
CA CYS A 115 -7.31 5.57 -1.55
C CYS A 115 -6.18 5.32 -2.55
N GLN A 116 -5.26 4.40 -2.27
CA GLN A 116 -4.12 4.08 -3.15
C GLN A 116 -4.57 3.52 -4.51
N TYR A 117 -5.54 2.61 -4.52
CA TYR A 117 -6.04 2.05 -5.78
C TYR A 117 -6.97 3.01 -6.51
N LEU A 118 -7.78 3.80 -5.79
CA LEU A 118 -8.56 4.87 -6.40
C LEU A 118 -7.63 5.89 -7.08
N ALA A 119 -6.56 6.30 -6.40
CA ALA A 119 -5.52 7.14 -6.99
C ALA A 119 -4.87 6.48 -8.21
N SER A 120 -4.61 5.16 -8.16
CA SER A 120 -4.11 4.41 -9.31
C SER A 120 -5.09 4.44 -10.50
N ALA A 121 -6.39 4.23 -10.26
CA ALA A 121 -7.42 4.28 -11.30
C ALA A 121 -7.55 5.68 -11.92
N VAL A 122 -7.61 6.72 -11.08
CA VAL A 122 -7.63 8.12 -11.54
C VAL A 122 -6.38 8.45 -12.36
N THR A 123 -5.22 7.96 -11.92
CA THR A 123 -3.96 8.12 -12.67
C THR A 123 -4.05 7.45 -14.04
N ALA A 124 -4.68 6.27 -14.16
CA ALA A 124 -4.92 5.62 -15.46
C ALA A 124 -5.68 6.54 -16.40
N LEU A 125 -6.83 7.02 -15.92
CA LEU A 125 -7.75 7.84 -16.70
C LEU A 125 -7.09 9.16 -17.12
N ALA A 126 -6.28 9.75 -16.24
CA ALA A 126 -5.51 10.94 -16.53
C ALA A 126 -4.42 10.71 -17.60
N PHE A 127 -3.92 9.48 -17.75
CA PHE A 127 -2.87 9.14 -18.72
C PHE A 127 -3.45 8.81 -20.11
N ILE A 128 -4.70 8.33 -20.20
CA ILE A 128 -5.38 8.00 -21.48
C ILE A 128 -5.16 9.02 -22.60
N PRO A 129 -5.39 10.34 -22.41
CA PRO A 129 -5.26 11.32 -23.49
C PRO A 129 -3.82 11.54 -23.98
N PHE A 130 -2.81 11.01 -23.27
CA PHE A 130 -1.40 11.13 -23.63
C PHE A 130 -0.82 9.85 -24.24
N LEU A 131 -1.59 8.76 -24.22
CA LEU A 131 -1.19 7.51 -24.84
C LEU A 131 -1.18 7.65 -26.36
N SER A 132 -0.32 6.89 -27.03
CA SER A 132 -0.39 6.81 -28.49
C SER A 132 -1.79 6.34 -28.91
N ASN A 133 -2.44 7.05 -29.84
CA ASN A 133 -3.66 6.58 -30.49
C ASN A 133 -3.28 5.34 -31.29
N THR A 134 -3.37 4.18 -30.64
CA THR A 134 -3.35 2.92 -31.37
C THR A 134 -4.73 2.82 -31.98
N GLU A 135 -4.85 3.11 -33.28
CA GLU A 135 -5.97 2.60 -34.06
C GLU A 135 -5.85 1.08 -34.01
N ILE A 136 -6.47 0.44 -33.01
CA ILE A 136 -6.62 -1.02 -32.90
C ILE A 136 -7.77 -1.47 -33.82
N GLU A 137 -8.03 -0.76 -34.91
CA GLU A 137 -8.99 -1.17 -35.93
C GLU A 137 -8.23 -1.94 -37.02
N ASP A 138 -8.59 -3.22 -37.16
CA ASP A 138 -8.45 -4.07 -38.35
C ASP A 138 -7.19 -4.91 -38.64
N GLN A 139 -6.15 -4.97 -37.80
CA GLN A 139 -5.05 -5.94 -38.01
C GLN A 139 -5.25 -7.33 -37.35
N PHE A 140 -6.49 -7.71 -37.05
CA PHE A 140 -6.83 -9.06 -36.56
C PHE A 140 -6.77 -10.17 -37.64
N SER A 141 -6.35 -9.85 -38.87
CA SER A 141 -5.99 -10.85 -39.87
C SER A 141 -4.58 -11.38 -39.62
N VAL A 142 -4.53 -12.36 -38.71
CA VAL A 142 -3.48 -13.36 -38.46
C VAL A 142 -2.46 -13.52 -39.60
N SER A 143 -1.25 -12.98 -39.43
CA SER A 143 -0.03 -13.53 -40.05
C SER A 143 0.82 -14.17 -38.95
N LYS A 144 0.89 -15.51 -38.99
CA LYS A 144 1.41 -16.35 -37.90
C LYS A 144 2.93 -16.39 -37.74
N ASN A 145 3.72 -15.64 -38.52
CA ASN A 145 5.18 -15.89 -38.60
C ASN A 145 6.10 -14.66 -38.56
N ALA A 146 5.64 -13.48 -38.15
CA ALA A 146 6.52 -12.32 -38.03
C ALA A 146 6.72 -11.90 -36.57
N SER A 147 7.98 -11.80 -36.15
CA SER A 147 8.41 -10.95 -35.04
C SER A 147 8.04 -9.50 -35.36
N SER A 148 6.78 -9.12 -35.17
CA SER A 148 6.28 -7.80 -35.53
C SER A 148 6.81 -6.77 -34.53
N CYS A 149 7.74 -5.94 -35.01
CA CYS A 149 8.04 -4.66 -34.40
C CYS A 149 6.79 -3.79 -34.59
N PHE A 150 6.21 -3.26 -33.51
CA PHE A 150 5.08 -2.36 -33.60
C PHE A 150 5.54 -1.04 -34.22
N ASP A 151 5.08 -0.74 -35.44
CA ASP A 151 5.34 0.54 -36.11
C ASP A 151 4.35 1.59 -35.57
N TYR A 152 4.77 2.35 -34.57
CA TYR A 152 4.01 3.47 -34.02
C TYR A 152 4.27 4.73 -34.86
N THR A 153 3.26 5.19 -35.60
CA THR A 153 3.31 6.40 -36.46
C THR A 153 2.93 7.70 -35.74
N SER A 154 2.40 7.60 -34.51
CA SER A 154 1.98 8.77 -33.72
C SER A 154 2.99 9.10 -32.61
N GLU A 155 3.38 10.37 -32.49
CA GLU A 155 4.20 10.87 -31.39
C GLU A 155 3.45 10.73 -30.05
N SER A 156 3.77 9.69 -29.29
CA SER A 156 3.29 9.51 -27.91
C SER A 156 3.75 10.69 -27.04
N LYS A 157 2.85 11.29 -26.26
CA LYS A 157 3.18 12.41 -25.34
C LYS A 157 3.26 11.95 -23.89
N ILE A 158 3.67 10.70 -23.68
CA ILE A 158 3.71 10.06 -22.36
C ILE A 158 4.72 10.69 -21.39
N GLU A 159 5.68 11.44 -21.91
CA GLU A 159 6.65 12.19 -21.10
C GLU A 159 5.95 13.20 -20.17
N ILE A 160 4.86 13.81 -20.63
CA ILE A 160 4.11 14.84 -19.89
C ILE A 160 3.58 14.31 -18.56
N PRO A 161 2.75 13.24 -18.52
CA PRO A 161 2.21 12.75 -17.26
C PRO A 161 3.30 12.24 -16.29
N PHE A 162 4.40 11.66 -16.78
CA PHE A 162 5.54 11.29 -15.92
C PHE A 162 6.25 12.51 -15.32
N LEU A 163 6.46 13.58 -16.09
CA LEU A 163 7.03 14.83 -15.59
C LEU A 163 6.11 15.50 -14.56
N VAL A 164 4.80 15.53 -14.82
CA VAL A 164 3.81 16.08 -13.89
C VAL A 164 3.80 15.29 -12.58
N GLN A 165 3.74 13.95 -12.66
CA GLN A 165 3.77 13.08 -11.48
C GLN A 165 5.06 13.27 -10.68
N GLY A 166 6.21 13.29 -11.35
CA GLY A 166 7.52 13.50 -10.72
C GLY A 166 7.62 14.89 -10.06
N GLY A 167 7.13 15.93 -10.73
CA GLY A 167 7.10 17.30 -10.20
C GLY A 167 6.24 17.45 -8.95
N ILE A 168 5.03 16.86 -8.96
CA ILE A 168 4.13 16.83 -7.80
C ILE A 168 4.81 16.10 -6.63
N ALA A 169 5.45 14.95 -6.90
CA ALA A 169 6.16 14.21 -5.87
C ALA A 169 7.28 15.05 -5.24
N ILE A 170 8.16 15.67 -6.05
CA ILE A 170 9.23 16.55 -5.55
C ILE A 170 8.65 17.66 -4.67
N TRP A 171 7.57 18.31 -5.12
CA TRP A 171 6.93 19.40 -4.37
C TRP A 171 6.37 18.92 -3.02
N VAL A 172 5.65 17.80 -3.00
CA VAL A 172 5.12 17.18 -1.76
C VAL A 172 6.25 16.78 -0.81
N GLY A 173 7.36 16.28 -1.34
CA GLY A 173 8.53 15.92 -0.54
C GLY A 173 9.20 17.14 0.10
N ILE A 174 9.35 18.24 -0.64
CA ILE A 174 9.86 19.52 -0.11
C ILE A 174 8.94 20.05 0.99
N LEU A 175 7.63 20.07 0.75
CA LEU A 175 6.65 20.50 1.76
C LEU A 175 6.71 19.67 3.04
N SER A 176 6.90 18.35 2.91
CA SER A 176 7.03 17.44 4.06
C SER A 176 8.26 17.77 4.91
N ILE A 177 9.41 18.05 4.28
CA ILE A 177 10.63 18.45 4.97
C ILE A 177 10.48 19.83 5.64
N LEU A 178 9.88 20.80 4.95
CA LEU A 178 9.62 22.14 5.50
C LEU A 178 8.67 22.07 6.70
N PHE A 179 7.61 21.27 6.60
CA PHE A 179 6.65 21.06 7.68
C PHE A 179 7.32 20.48 8.94
N GLN A 180 8.19 19.49 8.78
CA GLN A 180 8.93 18.93 9.92
C GLN A 180 9.93 19.90 10.53
N THR A 181 10.69 20.63 9.71
CA THR A 181 11.59 21.68 10.21
C THR A 181 10.80 22.73 11.00
N TRP A 182 9.61 23.11 10.52
CA TRP A 182 8.72 24.01 11.22
C TRP A 182 8.23 23.44 12.57
N LEU A 183 7.81 22.17 12.61
CA LEU A 183 7.40 21.52 13.86
C LEU A 183 8.53 21.50 14.90
N LYS A 184 9.76 21.14 14.50
CA LYS A 184 10.93 21.18 15.38
C LYS A 184 11.23 22.57 15.91
N LEU A 185 11.15 23.59 15.04
CA LEU A 185 11.35 24.98 15.47
C LEU A 185 10.30 25.40 16.49
N LYS A 186 9.04 24.98 16.30
CA LYS A 186 7.95 25.23 17.24
C LYS A 186 8.18 24.56 18.59
N GLU A 187 8.66 23.31 18.61
CA GLU A 187 9.00 22.59 19.84
C GLU A 187 10.17 23.24 20.59
N ARG A 188 11.25 23.62 19.88
CA ARG A 188 12.37 24.36 20.49
C ARG A 188 11.93 25.67 21.13
N ARG A 189 11.02 26.40 20.49
CA ARG A 189 10.43 27.63 21.06
C ARG A 189 9.61 27.34 22.32
N LYS A 190 8.83 26.26 22.35
CA LYS A 190 8.07 25.84 23.54
C LYS A 190 9.01 25.48 24.70
N MET A 191 10.06 24.70 24.44
CA MET A 191 11.06 24.33 25.44
C MET A 191 11.79 25.58 25.99
N SER A 192 12.23 26.49 25.14
CA SER A 192 12.85 27.75 25.57
C SER A 192 11.92 28.60 26.44
N ARG A 193 10.62 28.67 26.10
CA ARG A 193 9.62 29.35 26.95
C ARG A 193 9.45 28.66 28.30
N LYS A 194 9.40 27.32 28.34
CA LYS A 194 9.31 26.55 29.60
C LYS A 194 10.55 26.76 30.46
N THR A 195 11.75 26.74 29.89
CA THR A 195 12.99 27.02 30.62
C THR A 195 13.01 28.44 31.17
N ASN A 196 12.63 29.43 30.35
CA ASN A 196 12.56 30.83 30.81
C ASN A 196 11.49 31.04 31.88
N ALA A 197 10.35 30.35 31.80
CA ALA A 197 9.31 30.37 32.83
C ALA A 197 9.80 29.73 34.13
N LYS A 198 10.44 28.55 34.07
CA LYS A 198 11.05 27.91 35.25
C LYS A 198 12.14 28.77 35.88
N VAL A 199 12.99 29.43 35.08
CA VAL A 199 14.02 30.35 35.61
C VAL A 199 13.39 31.57 36.29
N LYS A 200 12.25 32.06 35.80
CA LYS A 200 11.48 33.12 36.49
C LYS A 200 10.78 32.61 37.75
N GLN A 201 10.25 31.39 37.72
CA GLN A 201 9.56 30.77 38.84
C GLN A 201 10.54 30.42 39.97
N VAL A 202 11.72 29.87 39.69
CA VAL A 202 12.77 29.64 40.71
C VAL A 202 13.22 30.95 41.37
N LYS A 203 13.32 32.05 40.61
CA LYS A 203 13.57 33.38 41.19
C LYS A 203 12.42 33.92 42.04
N SER A 204 11.20 33.40 41.86
CA SER A 204 10.00 33.82 42.58
C SER A 204 9.64 32.89 43.74
N GLU A 205 10.00 31.61 43.68
CA GLU A 205 9.81 30.61 44.74
C GLU A 205 10.89 30.74 45.83
N GLU A 206 12.06 31.30 45.51
CA GLU A 206 13.04 31.74 46.52
C GLU A 206 12.48 32.90 47.40
N GLU A 207 11.40 33.57 46.96
CA GLU A 207 10.66 34.59 47.73
C GLU A 207 9.32 34.08 48.30
N SER A 208 8.91 32.83 48.03
CA SER A 208 7.56 32.35 48.41
C SER A 208 7.53 30.84 48.60
N ALA A 209 8.23 30.35 49.62
CA ALA A 209 8.08 28.99 50.11
C ALA A 209 6.92 28.90 51.12
N LEU A 210 5.67 28.81 50.66
CA LEU A 210 4.58 28.13 51.38
C LEU A 210 3.37 27.89 50.44
N HIS A 211 2.81 26.67 50.47
CA HIS A 211 1.64 26.16 49.74
C HIS A 211 1.84 25.89 48.23
N GLU A 212 1.39 24.79 47.63
CA GLU A 212 0.72 23.55 48.04
C GLU A 212 0.76 22.61 46.82
N VAL A 213 0.78 21.30 47.06
CA VAL A 213 0.78 20.24 46.03
C VAL A 213 -0.66 19.99 45.59
N LYS A 214 -0.91 19.81 44.27
CA LYS A 214 -2.13 19.17 43.76
C LYS A 214 -1.85 18.25 42.58
N ASP A 215 -2.45 17.07 42.68
CA ASP A 215 -2.41 15.92 41.79
C ASP A 215 -3.20 16.15 40.48
N GLU A 216 -2.77 15.48 39.41
CA GLU A 216 -3.50 15.37 38.13
C GLU A 216 -3.94 13.90 37.91
N ASP A 217 -5.25 13.73 37.73
CA ASP A 217 -5.96 12.45 37.56
C ASP A 217 -5.83 11.86 36.14
N GLU A 218 -5.93 10.52 36.08
CA GLU A 218 -5.95 9.67 34.90
C GLU A 218 -7.28 9.74 34.13
N ASP A 219 -7.21 10.03 32.82
CA ASP A 219 -8.34 9.92 31.89
C ASP A 219 -8.56 8.47 31.45
N ASN A 220 -9.74 7.94 31.77
CA ASN A 220 -10.22 6.61 31.43
C ASN A 220 -10.94 6.67 30.06
N PHE A 221 -10.36 6.05 29.03
CA PHE A 221 -10.90 6.06 27.66
C PHE A 221 -11.78 4.81 27.40
N ASN A 222 -13.07 5.04 27.23
CA ASN A 222 -14.07 4.05 26.82
C ASN A 222 -13.80 3.50 25.42
N ARG A 223 -13.78 2.17 25.30
CA ARG A 223 -13.57 1.43 24.05
C ARG A 223 -14.91 1.17 23.36
N ASP A 224 -15.06 1.81 22.21
CA ASP A 224 -16.25 1.86 21.36
C ASP A 224 -16.43 0.56 20.53
N SER A 225 -17.66 0.08 20.45
CA SER A 225 -18.10 -1.20 19.88
C SER A 225 -18.41 -1.12 18.38
N GLY A 226 -17.56 -0.44 17.61
CA GLY A 226 -17.82 -0.09 16.20
C GLY A 226 -17.26 -1.03 15.13
N ASP A 227 -16.46 -2.04 15.46
CA ASP A 227 -15.65 -2.76 14.46
C ASP A 227 -16.34 -3.96 13.76
N GLN A 228 -17.53 -4.39 14.21
CA GLN A 228 -18.13 -5.65 13.76
C GLN A 228 -18.96 -5.54 12.46
N VAL A 229 -19.35 -4.32 12.03
CA VAL A 229 -20.23 -4.10 10.85
C VAL A 229 -19.46 -4.15 9.52
N ASP A 230 -18.13 -4.08 9.54
CA ASP A 230 -17.31 -4.04 8.32
C ASP A 230 -17.04 -5.41 7.68
N GLU A 231 -17.04 -6.50 8.45
CA GLU A 231 -16.55 -7.81 7.97
C GLU A 231 -17.56 -8.52 7.05
N ASP A 232 -18.84 -8.51 7.43
CA ASP A 232 -19.90 -9.16 6.65
C ASP A 232 -20.15 -8.43 5.32
N THR A 233 -19.99 -7.10 5.33
CA THR A 233 -20.04 -6.26 4.13
C THR A 233 -18.94 -6.66 3.15
N LEU A 234 -17.72 -6.90 3.65
CA LEU A 234 -16.60 -7.32 2.79
C LEU A 234 -16.83 -8.71 2.17
N LYS A 235 -17.30 -9.67 2.95
CA LYS A 235 -17.60 -11.03 2.47
C LYS A 235 -18.62 -11.00 1.34
N LEU A 236 -19.69 -10.21 1.50
CA LEU A 236 -20.71 -10.02 0.47
C LEU A 236 -20.11 -9.49 -0.84
N PHE A 237 -19.24 -8.48 -0.78
CA PHE A 237 -18.60 -7.91 -1.97
C PHE A 237 -17.69 -8.93 -2.69
N VAL A 238 -16.89 -9.72 -1.95
CA VAL A 238 -16.07 -10.79 -2.54
C VAL A 238 -16.93 -11.83 -3.23
N THR A 239 -18.01 -12.29 -2.59
CA THR A 239 -18.90 -13.31 -3.18
C THR A 239 -19.60 -12.77 -4.42
N LEU A 240 -20.12 -11.55 -4.36
CA LEU A 240 -20.79 -10.91 -5.49
C LEU A 240 -19.83 -10.72 -6.68
N ALA A 241 -18.61 -10.26 -6.43
CA ALA A 241 -17.59 -10.10 -7.48
C ALA A 241 -17.26 -11.43 -8.16
N ASN A 242 -17.08 -12.50 -7.39
CA ASN A 242 -16.81 -13.83 -7.93
C ASN A 242 -18.01 -14.39 -8.73
N VAL A 243 -19.24 -14.16 -8.30
CA VAL A 243 -20.45 -14.57 -9.04
C VAL A 243 -20.55 -13.82 -10.38
N ILE A 244 -20.31 -12.51 -10.38
CA ILE A 244 -20.30 -11.70 -11.62
C ILE A 244 -19.23 -12.23 -12.58
N LEU A 245 -18.01 -12.46 -12.09
CA LEU A 245 -16.93 -13.01 -12.90
C LEU A 245 -17.27 -14.41 -13.44
N LEU A 246 -17.84 -15.29 -12.61
CA LEU A 246 -18.12 -16.67 -13.03
C LEU A 246 -19.21 -16.75 -14.10
N ILE A 247 -20.25 -15.90 -14.01
CA ILE A 247 -21.38 -15.91 -14.97
C ILE A 247 -21.03 -15.14 -16.25
N PHE A 248 -20.38 -13.97 -16.12
CA PHE A 248 -20.29 -13.01 -17.22
C PHE A 248 -18.91 -12.86 -17.84
N ALA A 249 -17.86 -13.49 -17.30
CA ALA A 249 -16.50 -13.34 -17.83
C ALA A 249 -16.36 -13.69 -19.31
N ASN A 250 -17.16 -14.63 -19.82
CA ASN A 250 -17.11 -15.05 -21.22
C ASN A 250 -18.12 -14.33 -22.13
N SER A 251 -19.09 -13.63 -21.55
CA SER A 251 -20.23 -13.07 -22.30
C SER A 251 -20.15 -11.56 -22.48
N SER A 252 -19.47 -10.84 -21.57
CA SER A 252 -19.36 -9.39 -21.63
C SER A 252 -18.04 -8.90 -21.04
N GLU A 253 -17.26 -8.22 -21.87
CA GLU A 253 -16.01 -7.58 -21.45
C GLU A 253 -16.26 -6.52 -20.36
N SER A 254 -17.30 -5.70 -20.48
CA SER A 254 -17.63 -4.68 -19.48
C SER A 254 -17.92 -5.29 -18.10
N LEU A 255 -18.63 -6.43 -18.05
CA LEU A 255 -18.93 -7.12 -16.80
C LEU A 255 -17.71 -7.83 -16.21
N LEU A 256 -16.81 -8.34 -17.05
CA LEU A 256 -15.50 -8.86 -16.62
C LEU A 256 -14.69 -7.76 -15.91
N TRP A 257 -14.64 -6.56 -16.50
CA TRP A 257 -13.94 -5.42 -15.91
C TRP A 257 -14.60 -4.96 -14.61
N SER A 258 -15.93 -4.82 -14.58
CA SER A 258 -16.62 -4.43 -13.34
C SER A 258 -16.45 -5.46 -12.23
N GLY A 259 -16.53 -6.75 -12.56
CA GLY A 259 -16.28 -7.84 -11.63
C GLY A 259 -14.85 -7.83 -11.10
N SER A 260 -13.87 -7.57 -11.96
CA SER A 260 -12.46 -7.46 -11.58
C SER A 260 -12.18 -6.25 -10.69
N VAL A 261 -12.81 -5.10 -10.96
CA VAL A 261 -12.72 -3.90 -10.10
C VAL A 261 -13.35 -4.17 -8.74
N LEU A 262 -14.53 -4.78 -8.71
CA LEU A 262 -15.23 -5.13 -7.47
C LEU A 262 -14.42 -6.14 -6.65
N LEU A 263 -13.85 -7.16 -7.30
CA LEU A 263 -12.96 -8.14 -6.68
C LEU A 263 -11.73 -7.45 -6.08
N THR A 264 -11.10 -6.56 -6.84
CA THR A 264 -9.92 -5.81 -6.38
C THR A 264 -10.26 -4.99 -5.14
N PHE A 265 -11.37 -4.22 -5.18
CA PHE A 265 -11.83 -3.43 -4.04
C PHE A 265 -12.07 -4.29 -2.79
N SER A 266 -12.61 -5.49 -2.96
CA SER A 266 -12.87 -6.42 -1.87
C SER A 266 -11.58 -7.02 -1.30
N LEU A 267 -10.64 -7.41 -2.17
CA LEU A 267 -9.35 -7.96 -1.77
C LEU A 267 -8.45 -6.90 -1.11
N MET A 268 -8.66 -5.61 -1.41
CA MET A 268 -7.85 -4.50 -0.88
C MET A 268 -8.00 -4.25 0.61
N ALA A 269 -9.16 -4.56 1.19
CA ALA A 269 -9.36 -4.43 2.62
C ALA A 269 -8.74 -5.58 3.41
N ILE A 270 -8.31 -6.64 2.72
CA ILE A 270 -7.83 -7.84 3.41
C ILE A 270 -6.45 -7.60 4.03
N PRO A 271 -5.46 -6.99 3.35
CA PRO A 271 -4.19 -6.69 4.00
C PRO A 271 -4.28 -5.86 5.29
N PRO A 272 -5.01 -4.74 5.34
CA PRO A 272 -5.19 -4.00 6.58
C PRO A 272 -6.01 -4.78 7.62
N SER A 273 -6.94 -5.64 7.21
CA SER A 273 -7.71 -6.49 8.14
C SER A 273 -6.84 -7.57 8.78
N ILE A 274 -6.00 -8.26 8.00
CA ILE A 274 -5.00 -9.21 8.53
C ILE A 274 -4.02 -8.48 9.45
N PHE A 275 -3.60 -7.27 9.08
CA PHE A 275 -2.73 -6.46 9.93
C PHE A 275 -3.38 -6.10 11.27
N ASN A 276 -4.64 -5.65 11.26
CA ASN A 276 -5.38 -5.34 12.49
C ASN A 276 -5.59 -6.60 13.33
N PHE A 277 -5.98 -7.71 12.71
CA PHE A 277 -6.10 -9.01 13.39
C PHE A 277 -4.77 -9.43 14.03
N LEU A 278 -3.65 -9.33 13.30
CA LEU A 278 -2.33 -9.62 13.84
C LEU A 278 -2.02 -8.69 15.00
N LYS A 279 -2.32 -7.39 14.89
CA LYS A 279 -2.04 -6.38 15.93
C LYS A 279 -2.83 -6.62 17.23
N GLU A 280 -4.06 -7.09 17.11
CA GLU A 280 -4.93 -7.38 18.26
C GLU A 280 -4.60 -8.73 18.92
N ASN A 281 -4.18 -9.72 18.12
CA ASN A 281 -3.99 -11.09 18.60
C ASN A 281 -2.53 -11.47 18.86
N VAL A 282 -1.58 -10.78 18.25
CA VAL A 282 -0.15 -11.00 18.34
C VAL A 282 0.49 -9.65 18.65
N PHE A 283 1.51 -9.61 19.50
CA PHE A 283 2.32 -8.39 19.62
C PHE A 283 3.04 -8.16 18.28
N VAL A 284 2.44 -7.33 17.42
CA VAL A 284 2.99 -7.01 16.10
C VAL A 284 4.27 -6.23 16.30
N THR A 285 5.38 -6.96 16.24
CA THR A 285 6.70 -6.37 16.14
C THR A 285 6.89 -5.83 14.72
N SER A 286 7.76 -4.83 14.56
CA SER A 286 8.15 -4.32 13.24
C SER A 286 8.65 -5.43 12.30
N PHE A 287 9.15 -6.55 12.85
CA PHE A 287 9.61 -7.71 12.09
C PHE A 287 8.46 -8.53 11.47
N ILE A 288 7.40 -8.82 12.23
CA ILE A 288 6.22 -9.54 11.68
C ILE A 288 5.62 -8.73 10.53
N TYR A 289 5.54 -7.43 10.72
CA TYR A 289 5.02 -6.54 9.71
C TYR A 289 5.92 -6.45 8.46
N LEU A 290 7.24 -6.46 8.67
CA LEU A 290 8.19 -6.54 7.58
C LEU A 290 8.03 -7.82 6.75
N LEU A 291 7.89 -8.97 7.41
CA LEU A 291 7.63 -10.26 6.75
C LEU A 291 6.31 -10.26 5.98
N TYR A 292 5.27 -9.69 6.58
CA TYR A 292 3.97 -9.54 5.95
C TYR A 292 4.06 -8.69 4.67
N SER A 293 4.63 -7.49 4.78
CA SER A 293 4.80 -6.57 3.64
C SER A 293 5.72 -7.16 2.56
N SER A 294 6.76 -7.91 2.94
CA SER A 294 7.68 -8.53 1.97
C SER A 294 7.02 -9.67 1.21
N SER A 295 6.13 -10.45 1.86
CA SER A 295 5.31 -11.47 1.19
C SER A 295 4.38 -10.87 0.13
N LEU A 296 3.77 -9.71 0.43
CA LEU A 296 2.94 -8.99 -0.54
C LEU A 296 3.80 -8.49 -1.72
N ALA A 297 5.00 -7.97 -1.43
CA ALA A 297 5.94 -7.53 -2.46
C ALA A 297 6.41 -8.68 -3.36
N LEU A 298 6.62 -9.88 -2.81
CA LEU A 298 6.96 -11.08 -3.58
C LEU A 298 5.84 -11.47 -4.56
N GLY A 299 4.58 -11.31 -4.18
CA GLY A 299 3.45 -11.52 -5.08
C GLY A 299 3.51 -10.67 -6.35
N PHE A 300 4.04 -9.44 -6.25
CA PHE A 300 4.27 -8.57 -7.41
C PHE A 300 5.48 -8.99 -8.26
N ILE A 301 6.49 -9.65 -7.65
CA ILE A 301 7.69 -10.11 -8.34
C ILE A 301 7.40 -11.32 -9.23
N CYS A 302 6.47 -12.20 -8.85
CA CYS A 302 6.23 -13.46 -9.56
C CYS A 302 5.77 -13.34 -11.02
N GLY A 303 5.70 -12.14 -11.61
CA GLY A 303 5.38 -11.93 -13.02
C GLY A 303 3.98 -12.39 -13.40
N LEU A 304 3.13 -12.68 -12.40
CA LEU A 304 1.84 -13.32 -12.58
C LEU A 304 0.94 -12.46 -13.47
N SER A 305 1.00 -11.13 -13.33
CA SER A 305 0.30 -10.15 -14.18
C SER A 305 0.73 -10.21 -15.65
N VAL A 306 2.01 -10.46 -15.93
CA VAL A 306 2.53 -10.60 -17.30
C VAL A 306 2.15 -11.96 -17.86
N PHE A 307 2.32 -13.02 -17.08
CA PHE A 307 1.93 -14.38 -17.46
C PHE A 307 0.44 -14.39 -17.81
N ILE A 308 -0.38 -13.79 -16.94
CA ILE A 308 -1.80 -13.53 -17.18
C ILE A 308 -2.00 -12.75 -18.48
N SER A 309 -1.28 -11.65 -18.72
CA SER A 309 -1.47 -10.83 -19.92
C SER A 309 -1.13 -11.57 -21.22
N TYR A 310 -0.08 -12.41 -21.20
CA TYR A 310 0.30 -13.25 -22.34
C TYR A 310 -0.75 -14.33 -22.62
N TYR A 311 -1.19 -15.04 -21.57
CA TYR A 311 -2.13 -16.14 -21.70
C TYR A 311 -3.59 -15.70 -21.91
N ILE A 312 -4.00 -14.54 -21.39
CA ILE A 312 -5.36 -13.98 -21.62
C ILE A 312 -5.64 -13.85 -23.11
N ARG A 313 -4.64 -13.45 -23.91
CA ARG A 313 -4.80 -13.31 -25.36
C ARG A 313 -5.06 -14.63 -26.07
N GLN A 314 -4.50 -15.74 -25.58
CA GLN A 314 -4.67 -17.05 -26.22
C GLN A 314 -5.88 -17.80 -25.67
N THR A 315 -6.11 -17.71 -24.36
CA THR A 315 -7.13 -18.46 -23.63
C THR A 315 -7.61 -17.65 -22.42
N PRO A 316 -8.65 -16.81 -22.56
CA PRO A 316 -9.13 -15.94 -21.48
C PRO A 316 -9.56 -16.73 -20.22
N MET A 317 -9.94 -18.00 -20.38
CA MET A 317 -10.27 -18.91 -19.28
C MET A 317 -9.12 -19.15 -18.29
N ILE A 318 -7.85 -19.01 -18.70
CA ILE A 318 -6.70 -19.17 -17.80
C ILE A 318 -6.73 -18.13 -16.67
N PHE A 319 -7.23 -16.92 -16.94
CA PHE A 319 -7.37 -15.89 -15.91
C PHE A 319 -8.35 -16.32 -14.82
N ILE A 320 -9.47 -16.93 -15.21
CA ILE A 320 -10.48 -17.45 -14.28
C ILE A 320 -9.88 -18.59 -13.45
N TYR A 321 -9.18 -19.54 -14.08
CA TYR A 321 -8.55 -20.66 -13.37
C TYR A 321 -7.44 -20.22 -12.41
N MET A 322 -6.63 -19.22 -12.80
CA MET A 322 -5.61 -18.65 -11.92
C MET A 322 -6.25 -17.91 -10.73
N THR A 323 -7.31 -17.14 -10.97
CA THR A 323 -8.03 -16.41 -9.91
C THR A 323 -8.71 -17.39 -8.95
N LEU A 324 -9.35 -18.44 -9.47
CA LEU A 324 -9.93 -19.52 -8.68
C LEU A 324 -8.85 -20.28 -7.89
N SER A 325 -7.75 -20.65 -8.54
CA SER A 325 -6.62 -21.34 -7.90
C SER A 325 -6.03 -20.51 -6.77
N LEU A 326 -5.88 -19.18 -6.94
CA LEU A 326 -5.44 -18.28 -5.88
C LEU A 326 -6.49 -18.14 -4.77
N SER A 327 -7.78 -18.20 -5.08
CA SER A 327 -8.85 -18.12 -4.07
C SER A 327 -8.91 -19.34 -3.15
N VAL A 328 -8.41 -20.51 -3.58
CA VAL A 328 -8.47 -21.76 -2.80
C VAL A 328 -7.54 -21.72 -1.56
N PRO A 329 -6.23 -21.43 -1.67
CA PRO A 329 -5.37 -21.20 -0.50
C PRO A 329 -5.90 -20.11 0.43
N TRP A 330 -6.58 -19.10 -0.13
CA TRP A 330 -7.25 -18.05 0.62
C TRP A 330 -8.41 -18.57 1.46
N LEU A 331 -9.32 -19.35 0.86
CA LEU A 331 -10.41 -20.00 1.59
C LEU A 331 -9.86 -20.93 2.68
N ILE A 332 -8.80 -21.68 2.38
CA ILE A 332 -8.13 -22.53 3.36
C ILE A 332 -7.58 -21.69 4.52
N SER A 333 -6.88 -20.59 4.22
CA SER A 333 -6.34 -19.68 5.25
C SER A 333 -7.44 -19.06 6.11
N ALA A 334 -8.56 -18.63 5.51
CA ALA A 334 -9.71 -18.09 6.23
C ALA A 334 -10.35 -19.14 7.15
N VAL A 335 -10.52 -20.38 6.67
CA VAL A 335 -11.01 -21.50 7.48
C VAL A 335 -10.03 -21.81 8.62
N CYS A 336 -8.73 -21.80 8.37
CA CYS A 336 -7.71 -21.99 9.40
C CYS A 336 -7.77 -20.90 10.47
N LEU A 337 -7.93 -19.63 10.09
CA LEU A 337 -8.08 -18.51 11.03
C LEU A 337 -9.37 -18.62 11.84
N ALA A 338 -10.50 -18.94 11.21
CA ALA A 338 -11.76 -19.17 11.91
C ALA A 338 -11.65 -20.33 12.91
N CYS A 339 -11.01 -21.44 12.52
CA CYS A 339 -10.72 -22.56 13.42
C CYS A 339 -9.83 -22.15 14.60
N PHE A 340 -8.85 -21.29 14.36
CA PHE A 340 -7.95 -20.77 15.39
C PHE A 340 -8.68 -19.85 16.38
N GLU A 341 -9.56 -18.97 15.90
CA GLU A 341 -10.40 -18.13 16.75
C GLU A 341 -11.38 -18.95 17.59
N LEU A 342 -12.04 -19.94 16.99
CA LEU A 342 -12.93 -20.85 17.73
C LEU A 342 -12.18 -21.58 18.85
N ARG A 343 -10.93 -21.99 18.59
CA ARG A 343 -10.07 -22.59 19.62
C ARG A 343 -9.73 -21.58 20.72
N LYS A 344 -9.29 -20.37 20.39
CA LYS A 344 -8.95 -19.32 21.36
C LYS A 344 -10.15 -18.93 22.23
N ASN A 345 -11.34 -18.82 21.64
CA ASN A 345 -12.58 -18.54 22.37
C ASN A 345 -12.97 -19.66 23.33
N ARG A 346 -12.69 -20.93 22.98
CA ARG A 346 -12.88 -22.07 23.91
C ARG A 346 -11.91 -21.99 25.08
N GLU A 347 -10.63 -21.71 24.83
CA GLU A 347 -9.62 -21.56 25.87
C GLU A 347 -9.98 -20.42 26.84
N ASN A 348 -10.37 -19.24 26.33
CA ASN A 348 -10.80 -18.10 27.15
C ASN A 348 -12.03 -18.40 28.02
N LYS A 349 -13.05 -19.10 27.48
CA LYS A 349 -14.22 -19.54 28.26
C LYS A 349 -13.81 -20.51 29.37
N LEU A 350 -12.86 -21.39 29.11
CA LEU A 350 -12.35 -22.34 30.09
C LEU A 350 -11.62 -21.60 31.23
N TYR A 351 -10.73 -20.65 30.91
CA TYR A 351 -10.06 -19.82 31.91
C TYR A 351 -11.04 -19.02 32.78
N THR A 352 -12.05 -18.42 32.17
CA THR A 352 -13.07 -17.64 32.89
C THR A 352 -13.89 -18.53 33.83
N SER A 353 -14.23 -19.74 33.39
CA SER A 353 -14.99 -20.72 34.20
C SER A 353 -14.17 -21.25 35.38
N VAL A 354 -12.88 -21.53 35.17
CA VAL A 354 -11.95 -21.96 36.22
C VAL A 354 -11.74 -20.82 37.24
N PHE A 355 -11.57 -19.58 36.78
CA PHE A 355 -11.41 -18.43 37.66
C PHE A 355 -12.65 -18.17 38.52
N GLN A 356 -13.85 -18.25 37.95
CA GLN A 356 -15.11 -18.15 38.71
C GLN A 356 -15.27 -19.26 39.75
N PHE A 357 -14.82 -20.48 39.44
CA PHE A 357 -14.82 -21.61 40.38
C PHE A 357 -13.92 -21.34 41.59
N PHE A 358 -12.68 -20.90 41.37
CA PHE A 358 -11.75 -20.56 42.46
C PHE A 358 -12.22 -19.39 43.33
N ASN A 359 -12.85 -18.38 42.74
CA ASN A 359 -13.35 -17.23 43.49
C ASN A 359 -14.57 -17.60 44.37
N LYS A 360 -15.33 -18.62 43.97
CA LYS A 360 -16.46 -19.15 44.75
C LYS A 360 -16.02 -20.00 45.96
N THR A 361 -14.84 -20.61 45.92
CA THR A 361 -14.33 -21.44 47.03
C THR A 361 -13.62 -20.64 48.12
N ASN A 362 -13.29 -19.37 47.89
CA ASN A 362 -12.59 -18.50 48.86
C ASN A 362 -13.53 -17.59 49.69
N ASN A 363 -14.84 -17.60 49.39
CA ASN A 363 -15.89 -16.98 50.20
C ASN A 363 -16.73 -18.08 50.87
#